data_AF-R6M0E7-F1
#
_entry.id   AF-R6M0E7-F1
#
_cell.length_a   1.000
_cell.length_b   1.000
_cell.length_c   1.000
_cell.angle_alpha   90.00
_cell.angle_beta   90.00
_cell.angle_gamma   90.00
#
_symmetry.space_group_name_H-M   'P 1'
#
loop_
_entity.id
_entity.type
_entity.pdbx_description
1 polymer ?
#
loop_
_entity_poly.entity_id
_entity_poly.type
_entity_poly.pdbx_seq_one_letter_code
_entity_poly.pdbx_strand_id
1 'polypeptide(L)' 'MENISTKKTRSVNNRPNCLKITKGTQKVNMTTVTLKDGSKVKTSVREARSMKKNNELA' A
#
# COMPACT_ATOMS: atom_id res chain seq x y z
N MET A 1 -13.79 -7.78 -0.83
CA MET A 1 -13.03 -6.97 0.15
C MET A 1 -12.44 -5.79 -0.58
N GLU A 2 -12.95 -4.61 -0.26
CA GLU A 2 -12.59 -3.39 -0.95
C GLU A 2 -11.19 -2.91 -0.52
N ASN A 3 -10.45 -2.35 -1.48
CA ASN A 3 -9.17 -1.71 -1.23
C ASN A 3 -9.40 -0.20 -1.07
N ILE A 4 -9.32 0.27 0.17
CA ILE A 4 -9.52 1.68 0.50
C ILE A 4 -8.20 2.48 0.51
N SER A 5 -7.08 1.84 0.15
CA SER A 5 -5.77 2.49 0.14
C SER A 5 -5.70 3.59 -0.92
N THR A 6 -5.27 4.77 -0.51
CA THR A 6 -5.03 5.92 -1.40
C THR A 6 -3.61 5.91 -1.99
N LYS A 7 -2.75 5.03 -1.47
CA LYS A 7 -1.33 5.01 -1.79
C LYS A 7 -1.05 4.38 -3.16
N LYS A 8 -0.54 5.20 -4.09
CA LYS A 8 -0.13 4.76 -5.43
C LYS A 8 1.22 4.04 -5.42
N THR A 9 1.39 3.08 -6.32
CA THR A 9 2.67 2.41 -6.61
C THR A 9 3.65 3.42 -7.20
N ARG A 10 4.91 3.38 -6.74
CA ARG A 10 5.97 4.21 -7.30
C ARG A 10 6.68 3.42 -8.39
N SER A 11 6.89 4.03 -9.55
CA SER A 11 7.77 3.48 -10.58
C SER A 11 9.07 4.28 -10.59
N VAL A 12 10.20 3.59 -10.48
CA VAL A 12 11.54 4.20 -10.63
C VAL A 12 12.24 3.64 -11.85
N ASN A 13 13.14 4.42 -12.44
CA ASN A 13 13.96 3.94 -13.56
C ASN A 13 15.03 2.99 -13.01
N ASN A 14 15.15 1.79 -13.57
CA ASN A 14 16.24 0.87 -13.23
C ASN A 14 17.20 0.82 -14.44
N ARG A 15 18.50 1.08 -14.26
CA ARG A 15 19.48 1.08 -15.35
C ARG A 15 20.76 0.32 -14.95
N PRO A 16 21.17 -0.69 -15.73
CA PRO A 16 22.57 -0.95 -16.01
C PRO A 16 23.02 -0.16 -17.25
N ASN A 17 24.32 0.17 -17.32
CA ASN A 17 24.94 1.22 -18.14
C ASN A 17 24.78 1.10 -19.67
N CYS A 18 24.20 0.04 -20.22
CA CYS A 18 24.21 -0.22 -21.67
C CYS A 18 22.85 -0.42 -22.34
N LEU A 19 21.72 -0.50 -21.65
CA LEU A 19 20.45 -0.87 -22.29
C LEU A 19 19.24 -0.07 -21.77
N LYS A 20 18.26 0.09 -22.67
CA LYS A 20 17.09 0.99 -22.66
C LYS A 20 16.40 1.19 -21.31
N ILE A 21 15.84 2.39 -21.07
CA ILE A 21 15.13 2.76 -19.84
C ILE A 21 13.88 1.88 -19.67
N THR A 22 13.96 0.86 -18.82
CA THR A 22 12.78 0.16 -18.31
C THR A 22 12.42 0.69 -16.92
N LYS A 23 11.14 1.01 -16.70
CA LYS A 23 10.64 1.41 -15.37
C LYS A 23 10.32 0.17 -14.54
N GLY A 24 10.91 0.06 -13.35
CA GLY A 24 10.53 -0.94 -12.36
C GLY A 24 9.43 -0.39 -11.46
N THR A 25 8.29 -1.07 -11.38
CA THR A 25 7.21 -0.68 -10.46
C THR A 25 7.41 -1.30 -9.09
N GLN A 26 7.56 -0.49 -8.05
CA GLN A 26 7.53 -0.95 -6.67
C GLN A 26 6.07 -1.14 -6.25
N LYS A 27 5.70 -2.39 -5.97
CA LYS A 27 4.36 -2.72 -5.45
C LYS A 27 4.22 -2.24 -4.01
N VAL A 28 3.00 -1.82 -3.64
CA VAL A 28 2.67 -1.44 -2.27
C VAL A 28 2.29 -2.70 -1.50
N ASN A 29 2.88 -2.89 -0.31
CA ASN A 29 2.49 -3.99 0.57
C ASN A 29 1.12 -3.70 1.17
N MET A 30 0.17 -4.61 0.90
CA MET A 30 -1.21 -4.53 1.37
C MET A 30 -1.45 -5.50 2.53
N THR A 31 -2.28 -5.08 3.47
CA THR A 31 -2.72 -5.86 4.63
C THR A 31 -4.23 -5.76 4.79
N THR A 32 -4.84 -6.84 5.24
CA THR A 32 -6.25 -6.84 5.63
C THR A 32 -6.36 -6.39 7.08
N VAL A 33 -7.28 -5.48 7.36
CA VAL A 33 -7.53 -4.97 8.72
C VAL A 33 -9.03 -4.95 8.99
N THR A 34 -9.41 -5.20 10.25
CA THR A 34 -10.79 -5.10 10.71
C THR A 34 -11.03 -3.70 11.28
N LEU A 35 -12.04 -3.01 10.76
CA LEU A 35 -12.50 -1.73 11.30
C LEU A 35 -13.35 -1.96 12.55
N LYS A 36 -13.57 -0.91 13.34
CA LYS A 36 -14.43 -0.96 14.53
C LYS A 36 -15.85 -1.43 14.24
N ASP A 37 -16.35 -1.14 13.03
CA ASP A 37 -17.67 -1.58 12.57
C ASP A 37 -17.72 -3.08 12.20
N GLY A 38 -16.63 -3.82 12.44
CA GLY A 38 -16.51 -5.26 12.14
C GLY A 38 -16.22 -5.59 10.67
N SER A 39 -16.21 -4.58 9.80
CA SER A 39 -15.92 -4.74 8.37
C SER A 39 -14.42 -4.99 8.13
N LYS A 40 -14.11 -5.87 7.17
CA LYS A 40 -12.73 -6.19 6.78
C LYS A 40 -12.36 -5.46 5.49
N VAL A 41 -11.28 -4.68 5.53
CA VAL A 41 -10.81 -3.85 4.41
C VAL A 41 -9.33 -4.11 4.10
N LYS A 42 -8.94 -3.97 2.83
CA LYS A 42 -7.52 -3.97 2.44
C LYS A 42 -6.97 -2.55 2.46
N THR A 43 -5.85 -2.37 3.15
CA THR A 43 -5.14 -1.08 3.27
C THR A 43 -3.64 -1.29 3.06
N SER A 44 -2.90 -0.22 2.77
CA SER A 44 -1.43 -0.32 2.79
C SER A 44 -0.92 -0.42 4.23
N VAL A 45 0.22 -1.08 4.44
CA VAL A 45 0.84 -1.26 5.77
C VAL A 45 1.12 0.09 6.48
N ARG A 46 1.32 1.17 5.73
CA ARG A 46 1.54 2.50 6.31
C ARG A 46 0.23 3.11 6.80
N GLU A 47 -0.81 3.05 5.98
CA GLU A 47 -2.13 3.56 6.35
C GLU A 47 -2.67 2.77 7.55
N ALA A 48 -2.58 1.43 7.54
CA ALA A 48 -2.97 0.59 8.68
C ALA A 48 -2.29 1.01 10.00
N ARG A 49 -1.01 1.41 9.96
CA ARG A 49 -0.31 1.94 11.14
C ARG A 49 -0.87 3.29 11.61
N SER A 50 -1.26 4.16 10.68
CA SER A 50 -1.92 5.43 11.01
C SER A 50 -3.30 5.20 11.62
N MET A 51 -4.11 4.32 11.02
CA MET A 51 -5.43 3.93 11.53
C MET A 51 -5.33 3.37 12.94
N LYS A 52 -4.31 2.55 13.22
CA LYS A 52 -4.04 2.02 14.56
C LYS A 52 -3.76 3.14 15.57
N LYS A 53 -2.95 4.14 15.19
CA LYS A 53 -2.63 5.28 16.06
C LYS A 53 -3.85 6.16 16.32
N ASN A 54 -4.71 6.33 15.33
CA ASN A 54 -5.97 7.07 15.44
C ASN A 54 -7.08 6.28 16.13
N ASN A 55 -6.82 5.03 16.55
CA ASN A 55 -7.80 4.15 17.17
C ASN A 55 -9.01 3.88 16.27
N GLU A 56 -8.81 3.72 14.96
CA GLU A 56 -9.88 3.43 13.99
C GLU A 56 -10.04 1.92 13.73
N LEU A 57 -9.14 1.11 14.30
CA LEU A 57 -9.12 -0.34 14.21
C LEU A 57 -9.73 -0.99 15.44
N ALA A 58 -10.26 -2.20 15.26
CA ALA A 58 -10.70 -3.08 16.36
C ALA A 58 -9.51 -3.83 16.98
#